data_AF-A0AB38T9Y5-F1
#
_entry.id   AF-A0AB38T9Y5-F1
#
_cell.length_a   1.000
_cell.length_b   1.000
_cell.length_c   1.000
_cell.angle_alpha   90.00
_cell.angle_beta   90.00
_cell.angle_gamma   90.00
#
_symmetry.space_group_name_H-M   'P 1'
#
loop_
_entity.id
_entity.type
_entity.pdbx_description
1 polymer ?
#
loop_
_entity_poly.entity_id
_entity_poly.type
_entity_poly.pdbx_seq_one_letter_code
_entity_poly.pdbx_strand_id
1 'polypeptide(L)'
;MVMTAGVAALPAQEIGAILLAIANFDAFDENNDPYDTHDCALLYVGDRQLFFKLDYYDRALANLSPDASDPAVTIRVMTVMLPEEY
;
A
#
# COMPACT_ATOMS: atom_id res chain seq x y z
N MET A 1 2.30 0.32 8.80
CA MET A 1 2.26 -0.62 7.65
C MET A 1 1.78 -1.96 8.15
N VAL A 2 0.94 -2.63 7.38
CA VAL A 2 0.39 -3.96 7.60
C VAL A 2 0.74 -4.83 6.39
N MET A 3 1.10 -6.08 6.61
CA MET A 3 1.28 -7.08 5.55
C MET A 3 0.24 -8.19 5.77
N THR A 4 -0.39 -8.65 4.70
CA THR A 4 -1.24 -9.84 4.75
C THR A 4 -0.42 -11.09 5.00
N ALA A 5 -1.10 -12.19 5.32
CA ALA A 5 -0.44 -13.46 5.60
C ALA A 5 0.37 -13.96 4.39
N GLY A 6 -0.11 -13.75 3.17
CA GLY A 6 0.60 -14.13 1.95
C GLY A 6 1.95 -13.42 1.81
N VAL A 7 1.99 -12.10 2.03
CA VAL A 7 3.23 -11.32 1.97
C VAL A 7 4.15 -11.63 3.16
N ALA A 8 3.60 -11.78 4.36
CA ALA A 8 4.37 -12.09 5.57
C ALA A 8 5.01 -13.49 5.56
N ALA A 9 4.47 -14.42 4.77
CA ALA A 9 5.01 -15.78 4.61
C ALA A 9 6.22 -15.85 3.65
N LEU A 10 6.55 -14.76 2.96
CA LEU A 10 7.66 -14.72 2.00
C LEU A 10 9.03 -14.69 2.71
N PRO A 11 10.11 -15.11 2.04
CA PRO A 11 11.46 -14.94 2.56
C PRO A 11 11.78 -13.48 2.87
N ALA A 12 12.51 -13.22 3.96
CA ALA A 12 12.84 -11.86 4.41
C ALA A 12 13.56 -11.02 3.33
N GLN A 13 14.38 -11.65 2.48
CA GLN A 13 15.03 -11.03 1.34
C GLN A 13 14.00 -10.46 0.34
N GLU A 14 12.95 -11.23 0.05
CA GLU A 14 11.88 -10.85 -0.87
C GLU A 14 11.02 -9.75 -0.25
N ILE A 15 10.66 -9.86 1.04
CA ILE A 15 9.96 -8.80 1.76
C ILE A 15 10.78 -7.49 1.70
N GLY A 16 12.10 -7.55 1.92
CA GLY A 16 12.98 -6.39 1.80
C GLY A 16 12.96 -5.75 0.40
N ALA A 17 13.00 -6.57 -0.65
CA ALA A 17 12.90 -6.10 -2.03
C ALA A 17 11.53 -5.45 -2.31
N ILE A 18 10.45 -6.02 -1.77
CA ILE A 18 9.09 -5.48 -1.88
C ILE A 18 8.98 -4.11 -1.23
N LEU A 19 9.44 -3.99 0.02
CA LEU A 19 9.40 -2.73 0.75
C LEU A 19 10.23 -1.65 0.04
N LEU A 20 11.38 -2.01 -0.53
CA LEU A 20 12.20 -1.09 -1.31
C LEU A 20 11.51 -0.68 -2.62
N ALA A 21 10.86 -1.60 -3.31
CA ALA A 21 10.12 -1.31 -4.53
C ALA A 21 8.96 -0.34 -4.28
N ILE A 22 8.16 -0.59 -3.22
CA ILE A 22 7.07 0.31 -2.82
C ILE A 22 7.60 1.68 -2.42
N ALA A 23 8.70 1.75 -1.67
CA ALA A 23 9.28 3.02 -1.24
C ALA A 23 9.80 3.89 -2.40
N ASN A 24 10.14 3.29 -3.54
CA ASN A 24 10.61 3.99 -4.74
C ASN A 24 9.57 4.02 -5.86
N PHE A 25 8.34 3.57 -5.60
CA PHE A 25 7.32 3.50 -6.64
C PHE A 25 6.79 4.91 -6.97
N ASP A 26 7.00 5.32 -8.22
CA ASP A 26 6.51 6.59 -8.78
C ASP A 26 5.83 6.43 -10.15
N ALA A 27 5.66 5.19 -10.60
CA ALA A 27 5.15 4.83 -11.93
C ALA A 27 3.61 4.67 -11.92
N PHE A 28 2.90 5.69 -11.45
CA PHE A 28 1.44 5.72 -11.47
C PHE A 28 0.93 5.99 -12.90
N ASP A 29 -0.06 5.20 -13.33
CA ASP A 29 -0.72 5.33 -14.63
C ASP A 29 -2.20 4.98 -14.55
N GLU A 30 -2.95 5.19 -15.64
CA GLU A 30 -4.39 4.90 -15.68
C GLU A 30 -4.74 3.42 -15.45
N ASN A 31 -3.79 2.49 -15.59
CA ASN A 31 -4.03 1.07 -15.38
C ASN A 31 -3.87 0.67 -13.91
N ASN A 32 -2.96 1.32 -13.18
CA ASN A 32 -2.64 0.98 -11.80
C ASN A 32 -3.22 1.97 -10.77
N ASP A 33 -3.58 3.18 -11.18
CA ASP A 33 -4.25 4.21 -10.38
C ASP A 33 -5.26 5.00 -11.24
N PRO A 34 -6.43 4.41 -11.56
CA PRO A 34 -7.41 5.02 -12.47
C PRO A 34 -8.06 6.30 -11.94
N TYR A 35 -7.88 6.61 -10.65
CA TYR A 35 -8.49 7.76 -9.99
C TYR A 35 -7.49 8.86 -9.64
N ASP A 36 -6.20 8.70 -9.97
CA ASP A 36 -5.11 9.67 -9.70
C ASP A 36 -5.04 10.07 -8.21
N THR A 37 -5.43 9.14 -7.33
CA THR A 37 -5.46 9.36 -5.87
C THR A 37 -4.13 8.99 -5.23
N HIS A 38 -3.27 8.26 -5.93
CA HIS A 38 -1.96 7.76 -5.49
C HIS A 38 -2.02 7.04 -4.13
N ASP A 39 -3.18 6.48 -3.81
CA ASP A 39 -3.44 5.77 -2.56
C ASP A 39 -3.49 4.26 -2.74
N CYS A 40 -3.46 3.77 -3.98
CA CYS A 40 -3.25 2.35 -4.27
C CYS A 40 -2.50 2.18 -5.58
N ALA A 41 -1.80 1.06 -5.72
CA ALA A 41 -1.27 0.62 -7.00
C ALA A 41 -0.99 -0.88 -7.03
N LEU A 42 -0.98 -1.41 -8.26
CA LEU A 42 -0.39 -2.70 -8.58
C LEU A 42 1.06 -2.49 -9.04
N LEU A 43 1.99 -3.26 -8.49
CA LEU A 43 3.39 -3.28 -8.93
C LEU A 43 3.95 -4.68 -9.05
N TYR A 44 5.08 -4.81 -9.76
CA TYR A 44 5.80 -6.06 -9.92
C TYR A 44 7.18 -6.00 -9.25
N VAL A 45 7.53 -7.06 -8.53
CA VAL A 45 8.85 -7.28 -7.94
C VAL A 45 9.37 -8.61 -8.45
N GLY A 46 10.22 -8.56 -9.48
CA GLY A 46 10.52 -9.74 -10.31
C GLY A 46 9.25 -10.20 -11.03
N ASP A 47 8.96 -11.50 -10.97
CA ASP A 47 7.75 -12.09 -11.56
C ASP A 47 6.52 -12.00 -10.65
N ARG A 48 6.65 -11.40 -9.46
CA ARG A 48 5.57 -11.32 -8.48
C ARG A 48 4.82 -10.01 -8.59
N GLN A 49 3.50 -10.12 -8.78
CA GLN A 49 2.58 -9.00 -8.67
C GLN A 49 2.21 -8.75 -7.21
N LEU A 50 2.09 -7.49 -6.82
CA LEU A 50 1.73 -7.03 -5.48
C LEU A 50 0.73 -5.90 -5.60
N PHE A 51 -0.14 -5.82 -4.61
CA PHE A 51 -1.06 -4.70 -4.44
C PHE A 51 -0.73 -4.00 -3.12
N PHE A 52 -0.63 -2.67 -3.15
CA PHE A 52 -0.65 -1.88 -1.92
C PHE A 52 -1.79 -0.89 -1.95
N LYS A 53 -2.26 -0.54 -0.75
CA LYS A 53 -3.19 0.57 -0.54
C LYS A 53 -2.84 1.39 0.70
N LEU A 54 -3.31 2.62 0.74
CA LEU A 54 -3.24 3.56 1.86
C LEU A 54 -4.65 3.82 2.37
N ASP A 55 -4.93 3.36 3.58
CA ASP A 55 -6.16 3.69 4.29
C ASP A 55 -5.93 4.92 5.19
N TYR A 56 -6.90 5.83 5.22
CA TYR A 56 -6.82 7.11 5.95
C TYR A 56 -7.75 7.10 7.16
N TYR A 57 -7.17 6.99 8.35
CA TYR A 57 -7.91 6.95 9.61
C TYR A 57 -7.78 8.26 10.40
N ASP A 58 -8.74 8.49 11.30
CA ASP A 58 -8.60 9.52 12.32
C ASP A 58 -7.42 9.21 13.27
N ARG A 59 -7.04 10.20 14.09
CA ARG A 59 -5.94 10.05 15.07
C ARG A 59 -6.19 8.96 16.12
N ALA A 60 -7.42 8.48 16.27
CA ALA A 60 -7.80 7.43 17.21
C ALA A 60 -7.81 6.03 16.58
N LEU A 61 -7.58 5.91 15.26
CA LEU A 61 -7.74 4.68 14.48
C LEU A 61 -9.14 4.05 14.64
N ALA A 62 -10.16 4.85 14.91
CA ALA A 62 -11.51 4.38 15.18
C ALA A 62 -12.44 4.59 13.98
N ASN A 63 -12.22 5.64 13.20
CA ASN A 63 -13.00 6.00 12.01
C ASN A 63 -12.08 6.43 10.87
N LEU A 64 -12.67 6.66 9.69
CA LEU A 64 -11.99 7.34 8.60
C LEU A 64 -11.63 8.78 8.98
N SER A 65 -10.53 9.28 8.43
CA SER A 65 -10.11 10.66 8.66
C SER A 65 -11.18 11.66 8.18
N PRO A 66 -11.45 12.76 8.91
CA PRO A 66 -12.31 13.83 8.43
C PRO A 66 -11.71 14.60 7.24
N ASP A 67 -10.38 14.55 7.06
CA ASP A 67 -9.66 15.15 5.94
C ASP A 67 -8.40 14.33 5.63
N ALA A 68 -8.48 13.45 4.62
CA ALA A 68 -7.38 12.57 4.21
C ALA A 68 -6.11 13.32 3.74
N SER A 69 -6.27 14.59 3.34
CA SER A 69 -5.15 15.42 2.87
C SER A 69 -4.37 16.06 4.02
N ASP A 70 -5.00 16.26 5.19
CA ASP A 70 -4.37 16.89 6.36
C ASP A 70 -3.66 15.85 7.27
N PRO A 71 -2.32 15.85 7.31
CA PRO A 71 -1.56 14.93 8.16
C PRO A 71 -1.72 15.23 9.67
N ALA A 72 -2.21 16.41 10.07
CA ALA A 72 -2.43 16.74 11.47
C ALA A 72 -3.60 15.95 12.08
N VAL A 73 -4.61 15.61 11.27
CA VAL A 73 -5.80 14.87 11.69
C VAL A 73 -5.86 13.43 11.17
N THR A 74 -4.90 13.03 10.32
CA THR A 74 -4.90 11.75 9.63
C THR A 74 -3.77 10.82 10.07
N ILE A 75 -4.06 9.53 10.16
CA ILE A 75 -3.09 8.44 10.19
C ILE A 75 -3.21 7.66 8.89
N ARG A 76 -2.12 7.58 8.13
CA ARG A 76 -2.03 6.79 6.89
C ARG A 76 -1.53 5.38 7.21
N VAL A 77 -2.34 4.38 6.91
CA VAL A 77 -1.99 2.97 7.10
C VAL A 77 -1.80 2.31 5.74
N MET A 78 -0.55 1.97 5.43
CA MET A 78 -0.25 1.18 4.24
C MET A 78 -0.51 -0.30 4.51
N THR A 79 -1.27 -0.94 3.63
CA THR A 79 -1.45 -2.40 3.57
C THR A 79 -0.80 -2.95 2.31
N VAL A 80 0.05 -3.95 2.45
CA VAL A 80 0.71 -4.66 1.33
C VAL A 80 0.20 -6.09 1.26
N MET A 81 -0.26 -6.51 0.09
CA MET A 81 -0.89 -7.82 -0.11
C MET A 81 -0.58 -8.44 -1.47
N LEU A 82 -0.79 -9.75 -1.59
CA LEU A 82 -0.85 -10.41 -2.89
C LEU A 82 -2.18 -10.04 -3.58
N PRO A 83 -2.23 -9.93 -4.92
CA PRO A 83 -3.46 -9.58 -5.64
C PRO A 83 -4.64 -10.55 -5.38
N GLU A 84 -4.33 -11.80 -5.03
CA GLU A 84 -5.31 -12.84 -4.70
C GLU A 84 -5.97 -12.65 -3.32
N GLU A 85 -5.42 -11.76 -2.49
CA GLU A 85 -5.91 -11.44 -1.15
C GLU A 85 -6.79 -10.18 -1.11
N TYR A 86 -7.02 -9.57 -2.28
CA TYR A 86 -7.93 -8.44 -2.49
C TYR A 86 -9.27 -8.91 -3.05
#